data_AF-A0A1G9X565-F1
#
_entry.id   AF-A0A1G9X565-F1
#
_cell.length_a   1.000
_cell.length_b   1.000
_cell.length_c   1.000
_cell.angle_alpha   90.00
_cell.angle_beta   90.00
_cell.angle_gamma   90.00
#
_symmetry.space_group_name_H-M   'P 1'
#
loop_
_entity.id
_entity.type
_entity.pdbx_description
1 polymer ?
#
loop_
_entity_poly.entity_id
_entity_poly.type
_entity_poly.pdbx_seq_one_letter_code
_entity_poly.pdbx_strand_id
1 'polypeptide(L)'
;MKKLFIMCLLSFAILSACGNTPNKSIGQESKGLQSIAFTSLSVMEKKEIENKENVEIEKIDVVPENTEILSNDYDKNNIYSVKFKSTNQDLGDIIVFVDNVNKKTIGILIRK
;
A
#
# COMPACT_ATOMS: atom_id res chain seq x y z
N MET A 1 25.35 49.00 45.85
CA MET A 1 24.60 49.63 44.74
C MET A 1 25.12 49.10 43.42
N LYS A 2 24.21 48.51 42.64
CA LYS A 2 24.16 48.46 41.16
C LYS A 2 25.14 47.53 40.39
N LYS A 3 24.52 46.47 39.82
CA LYS A 3 24.62 45.95 38.43
C LYS A 3 25.96 45.26 38.08
N LEU A 4 26.06 44.14 37.34
CA LEU A 4 25.25 43.40 36.37
C LEU A 4 25.45 41.89 36.69
N PHE A 5 24.45 41.03 36.91
CA PHE A 5 23.49 40.44 35.97
C PHE A 5 24.08 39.80 34.69
N ILE A 6 23.81 38.50 34.58
CA ILE A 6 23.71 37.67 33.36
C ILE A 6 25.00 36.96 32.96
N MET A 7 25.31 35.90 33.70
CA MET A 7 26.03 34.74 33.18
C MET A 7 25.29 33.49 33.65
N CYS A 8 24.45 32.96 32.77
CA CYS A 8 24.16 31.53 32.72
C CYS A 8 23.63 31.24 31.33
N LEU A 9 24.58 30.92 30.45
CA LEU A 9 24.39 29.99 29.35
C LEU A 9 23.58 28.80 29.88
N LEU A 10 22.33 28.69 29.47
CA LEU A 10 21.68 27.39 29.34
C LEU A 10 20.72 27.45 28.17
N SER A 11 21.32 27.23 27.02
CA SER A 11 20.74 26.65 25.82
C SER A 11 19.57 25.72 26.13
N PHE A 12 18.35 26.16 25.80
CA PHE A 12 17.29 25.27 25.34
C PHE A 12 16.97 25.64 23.90
N ALA A 13 17.78 25.07 23.01
CA ALA A 13 17.42 24.94 21.61
C ALA A 13 16.18 24.04 21.58
N ILE A 14 15.00 24.64 21.46
CA ILE A 14 13.82 23.92 21.02
C ILE A 14 14.03 23.71 19.52
N LEU A 15 14.81 22.69 19.18
CA LEU A 15 14.71 22.04 17.89
C LEU A 15 13.29 21.49 17.84
N SER A 16 12.40 22.27 17.26
CA SER A 16 11.18 21.77 16.66
C SER A 16 11.61 20.82 15.54
N ALA A 17 11.93 19.59 15.93
CA ALA A 17 11.86 18.43 15.07
C ALA A 17 10.38 18.26 14.73
N CYS A 18 9.89 19.10 13.82
CA CYS A 18 8.75 18.75 13.00
C CYS A 18 9.23 17.57 12.18
N GLY A 19 9.05 16.37 12.74
CA GLY A 19 9.26 15.11 12.08
C GLY A 19 8.25 14.93 10.96
N ASN A 20 8.32 15.78 9.93
CA ASN A 20 7.93 15.36 8.60
C ASN A 20 9.04 14.41 8.14
N THR A 21 9.02 13.18 8.66
CA THR A 21 9.61 12.07 7.92
C THR A 21 8.78 11.99 6.64
N PRO A 22 9.32 12.34 5.46
CA PRO A 22 8.63 12.01 4.24
C PRO A 22 8.52 10.50 4.26
N ASN A 23 7.28 10.03 4.16
CA ASN A 23 6.88 8.64 4.16
C ASN A 23 7.45 7.95 2.91
N LYS A 24 8.76 7.71 2.93
CA LYS A 24 9.52 7.14 1.81
C LYS A 24 9.26 5.64 1.68
N SER A 25 8.71 5.02 2.73
CA SER A 25 8.31 3.61 2.79
C SER A 25 6.97 3.35 2.12
N ILE A 26 5.92 4.17 2.31
CA ILE A 26 4.61 3.91 1.68
C ILE A 26 4.69 3.93 0.16
N GLY A 27 5.45 4.87 -0.44
CA GLY A 27 5.56 4.97 -1.89
C GLY A 27 6.39 3.87 -2.56
N GLN A 28 7.29 3.20 -1.83
CA GLN A 28 8.05 2.05 -2.35
C GLN A 28 7.31 0.74 -2.13
N GLU A 29 6.64 0.58 -0.98
CA GLU A 29 5.80 -0.59 -0.70
C GLU A 29 4.60 -0.65 -1.65
N SER A 30 3.95 0.49 -1.94
CA SER A 30 2.83 0.55 -2.88
C SER A 30 3.24 0.08 -4.28
N LYS A 31 4.38 0.54 -4.79
CA LYS A 31 4.92 0.09 -6.09
C LYS A 31 5.24 -1.41 -6.10
N GLY A 32 5.75 -1.94 -5.00
CA GLY A 32 6.02 -3.37 -4.85
C GLY A 32 4.75 -4.20 -4.92
N LEU A 33 3.73 -3.84 -4.13
CA LEU A 33 2.42 -4.49 -4.10
C LEU A 33 1.72 -4.43 -5.46
N GLN A 34 1.74 -3.26 -6.10
CA GLN A 34 1.20 -3.04 -7.43
C GLN A 34 1.89 -3.93 -8.48
N SER A 35 3.22 -4.05 -8.42
CA SER A 35 3.98 -4.88 -9.36
C SER A 35 3.66 -6.37 -9.21
N ILE A 36 3.59 -6.86 -7.96
CA ILE A 36 3.22 -8.26 -7.66
C ILE A 36 1.82 -8.54 -8.18
N ALA A 37 0.86 -7.68 -7.81
CA ALA A 37 -0.52 -7.80 -8.22
C ALA A 37 -0.67 -7.80 -9.74
N PHE A 38 -0.10 -6.79 -10.42
CA PHE A 38 -0.18 -6.67 -11.87
C PHE A 38 0.46 -7.87 -12.57
N THR A 39 1.61 -8.37 -12.08
CA THR A 39 2.29 -9.52 -12.71
C THR A 39 1.44 -10.78 -12.66
N SER A 40 0.68 -10.98 -11.58
CA SER A 40 -0.18 -12.16 -11.41
C SER A 40 -1.39 -12.23 -12.34
N LEU A 41 -1.78 -11.11 -12.95
CA LEU A 41 -2.89 -11.05 -13.89
C LEU A 41 -2.55 -11.72 -15.23
N SER A 42 -3.55 -12.35 -15.83
CA SER A 42 -3.50 -12.86 -17.20
C SER A 42 -3.35 -11.72 -18.22
N VAL A 43 -2.97 -12.08 -19.44
CA VAL A 43 -2.85 -11.12 -20.55
C VAL A 43 -4.20 -10.45 -20.86
N MET A 44 -5.32 -11.17 -20.68
CA MET A 44 -6.65 -10.63 -20.93
C MET A 44 -7.05 -9.64 -19.86
N GLU A 45 -6.91 -9.98 -18.58
CA GLU A 45 -7.19 -9.07 -17.46
C GLU A 45 -6.35 -7.78 -17.55
N LYS A 46 -5.06 -7.89 -17.90
CA LYS A 46 -4.18 -6.73 -18.09
C LYS A 46 -4.66 -5.77 -19.17
N LYS A 47 -5.30 -6.27 -20.23
CA LYS A 47 -5.83 -5.44 -21.32
C LYS A 47 -7.04 -4.62 -20.89
N GLU A 48 -7.78 -5.11 -19.91
CA GLU A 48 -8.99 -4.45 -19.40
C GLU A 48 -8.67 -3.41 -18.32
N ILE A 49 -7.40 -3.16 -17.98
CA ILE A 49 -7.02 -2.15 -16.97
C ILE A 49 -6.95 -0.76 -17.60
N GLU A 50 -7.70 0.19 -17.05
CA GLU A 50 -7.75 1.58 -17.52
C GLU A 50 -6.41 2.30 -17.32
N ASN A 51 -5.88 2.25 -16.10
CA ASN A 51 -4.64 2.91 -15.74
C ASN A 51 -3.86 2.06 -14.75
N LYS A 52 -2.72 1.54 -15.20
CA LYS A 52 -1.83 0.72 -14.37
C LYS A 52 -1.25 1.48 -13.18
N GLU A 53 -1.17 2.81 -13.21
CA GLU A 53 -0.55 3.66 -12.19
C GLU A 53 -1.55 4.21 -11.16
N ASN A 54 -2.83 4.27 -11.51
CA ASN A 54 -3.89 4.73 -10.63
C ASN A 54 -4.57 3.53 -9.95
N VAL A 55 -3.90 3.02 -8.92
CA VAL A 55 -4.28 1.78 -8.23
C VAL A 55 -4.62 2.09 -6.78
N GLU A 56 -5.75 1.58 -6.31
CA GLU A 56 -6.16 1.71 -4.93
C GLU A 56 -5.61 0.51 -4.14
N ILE A 57 -4.84 0.81 -3.10
CA ILE A 57 -4.19 -0.21 -2.25
C ILE A 57 -4.67 -0.01 -0.82
N GLU A 58 -5.25 -1.05 -0.25
CA GLU A 58 -5.78 -1.05 1.11
C GLU A 58 -5.30 -2.27 1.87
N LYS A 59 -4.99 -2.12 3.16
CA LYS A 59 -4.73 -3.26 4.04
C LYS A 59 -6.08 -3.83 4.48
N ILE A 60 -6.21 -5.15 4.44
CA ILE A 60 -7.43 -5.85 4.87
C ILE A 60 -7.09 -6.95 5.88
N ASP A 61 -8.07 -7.33 6.69
CA ASP A 61 -7.89 -8.38 7.69
C ASP A 61 -8.29 -9.77 7.17
N VAL A 62 -9.18 -9.83 6.17
CA VAL A 62 -9.74 -11.08 5.65
C VAL A 62 -9.95 -10.97 4.14
N VAL A 63 -9.54 -12.02 3.41
CA VAL A 63 -9.83 -12.17 1.97
C VAL A 63 -11.32 -12.50 1.79
N PRO A 64 -12.07 -11.80 0.92
CA PRO A 64 -13.47 -12.11 0.65
C PRO A 64 -13.70 -13.56 0.19
N GLU A 65 -14.79 -14.19 0.64
CA GLU A 65 -15.09 -15.60 0.36
C GLU A 65 -15.27 -15.90 -1.14
N ASN A 66 -15.71 -14.92 -1.92
CA ASN A 66 -15.89 -15.04 -3.38
C ASN A 66 -14.60 -14.81 -4.19
N THR A 67 -13.44 -14.74 -3.52
CA THR A 67 -12.14 -14.60 -4.17
C THR A 67 -11.70 -15.94 -4.76
N GLU A 68 -11.19 -15.92 -5.99
CA GLU A 68 -10.45 -17.06 -6.54
C GLU A 68 -9.10 -17.17 -5.83
N ILE A 69 -8.95 -18.17 -4.96
CA ILE A 69 -7.73 -18.37 -4.18
C ILE A 69 -6.66 -19.09 -5.02
N LEU A 70 -5.51 -18.43 -5.19
CA LEU A 70 -4.34 -18.95 -5.87
C LEU A 70 -3.31 -19.55 -4.90
N SER A 71 -3.28 -19.06 -3.66
CA SER A 71 -2.42 -19.59 -2.58
C SER A 71 -3.17 -19.59 -1.26
N ASN A 72 -3.18 -20.75 -0.57
CA ASN A 72 -3.68 -20.86 0.80
C ASN A 72 -2.60 -20.62 1.86
N ASP A 73 -1.33 -20.61 1.45
CA ASP A 73 -0.18 -20.35 2.31
C ASP A 73 0.21 -18.87 2.20
N TYR A 74 -0.34 -18.07 3.12
CA TYR A 74 -0.08 -16.63 3.23
C TYR A 74 -0.18 -16.13 4.68
N ASP A 75 0.49 -15.02 4.96
CA ASP A 75 0.40 -14.31 6.23
C ASP A 75 -0.92 -13.54 6.33
N LYS A 76 -1.79 -14.00 7.22
CA LYS A 76 -3.12 -13.42 7.44
C LYS A 76 -3.08 -12.01 8.06
N ASN A 77 -1.95 -11.58 8.62
CA ASN A 77 -1.82 -10.27 9.27
C ASN A 77 -1.36 -9.16 8.31
N ASN A 78 -0.94 -9.53 7.10
CA ASN A 78 -0.29 -8.63 6.15
C ASN A 78 -0.88 -8.76 4.74
N ILE A 79 -2.21 -8.79 4.67
CA ILE A 79 -2.97 -8.88 3.43
C ILE A 79 -3.29 -7.46 2.92
N TYR A 80 -3.05 -7.24 1.63
CA TYR A 80 -3.40 -6.00 0.95
C TYR A 80 -4.27 -6.30 -0.27
N SER A 81 -5.34 -5.54 -0.45
CA SER A 81 -6.10 -5.50 -1.69
C SER A 81 -5.50 -4.45 -2.62
N VAL A 82 -5.28 -4.84 -3.87
CA VAL A 82 -4.79 -3.99 -4.95
C VAL A 82 -5.86 -3.95 -6.02
N LYS A 83 -6.59 -2.84 -6.11
CA LYS A 83 -7.72 -2.66 -7.03
C LYS A 83 -7.31 -1.88 -8.26
N PHE A 84 -7.44 -2.54 -9.41
CA PHE A 84 -7.28 -1.94 -10.72
C PHE A 84 -8.65 -1.62 -11.31
N LYS A 85 -8.82 -0.37 -11.75
CA LYS A 85 -10.02 0.03 -12.47
C LYS A 85 -10.08 -0.64 -13.83
N SER A 86 -11.23 -1.20 -14.17
CA SER A 86 -11.43 -1.80 -15.48
C SER A 86 -12.06 -0.82 -16.48
N THR A 87 -11.61 -0.89 -17.73
CA THR A 87 -12.30 -0.26 -18.88
C THR A 87 -13.59 -0.98 -19.25
N ASN A 88 -13.73 -2.25 -18.87
CA ASN A 88 -14.90 -3.07 -19.15
C ASN A 88 -15.86 -3.03 -17.96
N GLN A 89 -16.98 -2.31 -18.14
CA GLN A 89 -17.98 -2.14 -17.09
C GLN A 89 -18.68 -3.46 -16.72
N ASP A 90 -18.77 -4.42 -17.63
CA ASP A 90 -19.39 -5.72 -17.38
C ASP A 90 -18.48 -6.66 -16.57
N LEU A 91 -17.17 -6.43 -16.60
CA LEU A 91 -16.17 -7.19 -15.82
C LEU A 91 -16.04 -6.67 -14.38
N GLY A 92 -16.32 -5.37 -14.18
CA GLY A 92 -16.04 -4.67 -12.94
C GLY A 92 -14.54 -4.52 -12.66
N ASP A 93 -14.22 -3.88 -11.53
CA ASP A 93 -12.83 -3.71 -11.11
C ASP A 93 -12.16 -5.05 -10.78
N ILE A 94 -10.86 -5.13 -11.07
CA ILE A 94 -10.03 -6.30 -10.80
C ILE A 94 -9.31 -6.07 -9.49
N ILE A 95 -9.60 -6.90 -8.49
CA ILE A 95 -9.01 -6.79 -7.15
C ILE A 95 -8.08 -7.97 -6.92
N VAL A 96 -6.81 -7.69 -6.66
CA VAL A 96 -5.80 -8.71 -6.36
C VAL A 96 -5.42 -8.62 -4.90
N PHE A 97 -5.43 -9.75 -4.20
CA PHE A 97 -5.00 -9.82 -2.81
C PHE A 97 -3.54 -10.28 -2.74
N VAL A 98 -2.72 -9.53 -2.01
CA VAL A 98 -1.27 -9.74 -1.92
C VAL A 98 -0.86 -9.89 -0.48
N ASP A 99 -0.05 -10.92 -0.21
CA ASP A 99 0.71 -11.07 1.02
C ASP A 99 1.97 -10.19 0.90
N ASN A 100 2.01 -9.12 1.68
CA ASN A 100 3.13 -8.18 1.64
C ASN A 100 4.42 -8.74 2.27
N VAL A 101 4.34 -9.71 3.18
CA VAL A 101 5.51 -10.29 3.83
C VAL A 101 6.17 -11.29 2.90
N ASN A 102 5.39 -12.21 2.34
CA ASN A 102 5.91 -13.24 1.45
C ASN A 102 6.01 -12.79 -0.01
N LYS A 103 5.52 -11.58 -0.33
CA LYS A 103 5.49 -11.02 -1.70
C LYS A 103 4.78 -11.93 -2.70
N LYS A 104 3.66 -12.52 -2.28
CA LYS A 104 2.88 -13.50 -3.05
C LYS A 104 1.46 -13.01 -3.31
N THR A 105 0.91 -13.41 -4.45
CA THR A 105 -0.53 -13.25 -4.70
C THR A 105 -1.30 -14.34 -3.96
N ILE A 106 -2.32 -13.93 -3.23
CA ILE A 106 -3.22 -14.80 -2.47
C ILE A 106 -4.39 -15.22 -3.35
N GLY A 107 -5.00 -14.27 -4.06
CA GLY A 107 -6.15 -14.53 -4.90
C GLY A 107 -6.59 -13.31 -5.70
N ILE A 108 -7.55 -13.52 -6.59
CA ILE A 108 -8.10 -12.50 -7.48
C ILE A 108 -9.62 -12.50 -7.33
N LEU A 109 -10.21 -11.31 -7.26
CA LEU A 109 -11.64 -11.10 -7.28
C LEU A 109 -12.00 -10.19 -8.46
N ILE A 110 -12.90 -10.69 -9.30
CA ILE A 110 -13.49 -9.97 -10.43
C ILE A 110 -14.99 -9.96 -10.20
N ARG A 111 -15.60 -8.77 -10.16
CA ARG A 111 -17.06 -8.63 -10.00
C ARG A 111 -17.76 -8.88 -11.33
N LYS A 112 -17.99 -10.15 -11.65
CA LYS A 112 -18.92 -10.57 -12.72
C LYS A 112 -20.38 -10.36 -12.34
#